data_AF-K1U1X7-F1
#
_entry.id   AF-K1U1X7-F1
#
_cell.length_a   1.000
_cell.length_b   1.000
_cell.length_c   1.000
_cell.angle_alpha   90.00
_cell.angle_beta   90.00
_cell.angle_gamma   90.00
#
_symmetry.space_group_name_H-M   'P 1'
#
loop_
_entity.id
_entity.type
_entity.pdbx_description
1 polymer ?
#
loop_
_entity_poly.entity_id
_entity_poly.type
_entity_poly.pdbx_seq_one_letter_code
_entity_poly.pdbx_strand_id
1 'polypeptide(L)' 'MAVRKFKPTTPGQRHKIIGTFEEITASVPEKSLV' A
#
# COMPACT_ATOMS: atom_id res chain seq x y z
N MET A 1 10.76 -0.32 3.56
CA MET A 1 9.49 -0.69 2.90
C MET A 1 9.75 -1.40 1.59
N ALA A 2 9.37 -2.67 1.51
CA ALA A 2 9.35 -3.38 0.24
C ALA A 2 8.23 -2.83 -0.67
N VAL A 3 8.39 -2.99 -1.99
CA VAL A 3 7.41 -2.56 -3.00
C VAL A 3 6.87 -3.75 -3.77
N ARG A 4 5.57 -3.72 -4.07
CA ARG A 4 4.85 -4.73 -4.85
C ARG A 4 4.37 -4.15 -6.17
N LYS A 5 4.65 -4.86 -7.27
CA LYS A 5 4.07 -4.59 -8.59
C LYS A 5 2.71 -5.27 -8.72
N PHE A 6 1.76 -4.61 -9.38
CA PHE A 6 0.46 -5.20 -9.66
C PHE A 6 0.52 -6.11 -10.90
N LYS A 7 -0.31 -7.17 -10.91
CA LYS A 7 -0.62 -7.88 -12.14
C LYS A 7 -1.45 -6.94 -13.03
N PRO A 8 -1.07 -6.72 -14.30
CA PRO A 8 -1.74 -5.73 -15.14
C PRO A 8 -3.04 -6.29 -15.73
N THR A 9 -4.15 -6.25 -14.97
CA THR A 9 -5.47 -6.66 -15.47
C THR A 9 -6.22 -5.50 -16.14
N THR A 10 -5.78 -4.26 -15.95
CA THR A 10 -6.24 -3.07 -16.69
C THR A 10 -5.06 -2.24 -17.21
N PRO A 11 -5.22 -1.41 -18.26
CA PRO A 11 -4.13 -0.60 -18.81
C PRO A 11 -3.47 0.33 -17.79
N GLY A 12 -4.26 0.91 -16.88
CA GLY A 12 -3.74 1.80 -15.82
C GLY A 12 -2.91 1.08 -14.76
N GLN A 13 -2.98 -0.25 -14.67
CA GLN A 13 -2.21 -1.03 -13.69
C GLN A 13 -0.81 -1.43 -14.17
N ARG A 14 -0.47 -1.26 -15.46
CA ARG A 14 0.81 -1.72 -16.05
C ARG A 14 2.05 -1.16 -15.36
N HIS A 15 1.99 0.08 -14.92
CA HIS A 15 3.10 0.75 -14.23
C HIS A 15 2.80 0.99 -12.74
N LYS A 16 1.72 0.39 -12.23
CA LYS A 16 1.28 0.61 -10.85
C LYS A 16 2.17 -0.15 -9.87
N ILE A 17 2.67 0.56 -8.87
CA ILE A 17 3.50 0.05 -7.77
C ILE A 17 2.91 0.55 -6.46
N ILE A 18 2.93 -0.28 -5.41
CA ILE A 18 2.49 0.07 -4.06
C ILE A 18 3.49 -0.45 -3.02
N GLY A 19 3.54 0.15 -1.84
CA GLY A 19 4.26 -0.43 -0.69
C GLY A 19 3.63 -1.75 -0.24
N THR A 20 4.42 -2.63 0.35
CA THR A 20 3.91 -3.89 0.94
C THR A 20 3.28 -3.68 2.31
N PHE A 21 3.66 -2.60 3.02
CA PHE A 21 3.13 -2.24 4.35
C PHE A 21 3.27 -3.34 5.40
N GLU A 22 4.26 -4.24 5.27
CA GLU A 22 4.46 -5.39 6.18
C GLU A 22 4.66 -4.99 7.64
N GLU A 23 5.23 -3.81 7.89
CA GLU A 23 5.48 -3.30 9.24
C GLU A 23 4.29 -2.52 9.83
N ILE A 24 3.26 -2.20 9.02
CA ILE A 24 2.08 -1.47 9.50
C ILE A 24 1.15 -2.44 10.24
N THR A 25 1.07 -2.31 11.56
CA THR A 25 0.24 -3.16 12.42
C THR A 25 -1.16 -2.59 12.70
N ALA A 26 -1.37 -1.30 12.47
CA ALA A 26 -2.65 -0.63 12.66
C ALA A 26 -2.95 0.32 11.48
N SER A 27 -4.22 0.36 11.06
CA SER A 27 -4.68 1.19 9.93
C SER A 27 -5.39 2.48 10.34
N VAL A 28 -5.63 2.68 11.64
CA VAL A 28 -6.35 3.83 12.19
C VAL A 28 -5.49 4.46 13.29
N PRO A 29 -5.28 5.79 13.28
CA PRO A 29 -4.53 6.47 14.32
C PRO A 29 -5.33 6.54 15.62
N GLU A 30 -4.64 6.68 16.74
CA GLU A 30 -5.25 6.91 18.03
C GLU A 30 -5.94 8.28 18.06
N LYS A 31 -7.26 8.31 18.30
CA LYS A 31 -8.09 9.51 18.11
C LYS A 31 -7.64 10.68 18.98
N SER A 32 -7.10 10.40 20.16
CA SER A 32 -6.64 11.42 21.11
C SER A 32 -5.34 12.11 20.70
N LEU A 33 -4.62 11.57 19.72
CA LEU A 33 -3.29 12.03 19.29
C LEU A 33 -3.32 12.70 17.89
N VAL A 34 -4.51 13.08 17.40
CA VAL A 34 -4.74 13.69 16.09
C VAL A 34 -5.23 15.12 16.23
#